data_AF-A0A519LLX6-F1
#
_entry.id   AF-A0A519LLX6-F1
#
_cell.length_a   1.000
_cell.length_b   1.000
_cell.length_c   1.000
_cell.angle_alpha   90.00
_cell.angle_beta   90.00
_cell.angle_gamma   90.00
#
_symmetry.space_group_name_H-M   'P 1'
#
loop_
_entity.id
_entity.type
_entity.pdbx_description
1 polymer ?
#
loop_
_entity_poly.entity_id
_entity_poly.type
_entity_poly.pdbx_seq_one_letter_code
_entity_poly.pdbx_strand_id
1 'polypeptide(L)'
;MKLINYKEFKSLLENFEPETLRIENLHIDLEEPLSFDLRWQSFYFNNCMLTGERLDFYINQKNDNEYQSIQFVDCSVSNDLYIKDCQLHTVEFRDVEITSKSFHITTSEIKSISITGSPNKHNTINSLVLHDLNDLTPNFDFRLNNIDEFHINNCSFNKVMMNGNNIKKLNFEQLNCISY
;
A
#
# COMPACT_ATOMS: atom_id res chain seq x y z
N MET A 1 -17.79 -2.17 -14.02
CA MET A 1 -16.35 -1.89 -14.09
C MET A 1 -15.80 -2.53 -15.35
N LYS A 2 -14.92 -1.89 -16.13
CA LYS A 2 -14.35 -2.51 -17.33
C LYS A 2 -13.24 -3.48 -16.89
N LEU A 3 -13.31 -4.73 -17.34
CA LEU A 3 -12.22 -5.70 -17.16
C LEU A 3 -11.11 -5.43 -18.18
N ILE A 4 -9.88 -5.38 -17.71
CA ILE A 4 -8.66 -5.38 -18.54
C ILE A 4 -7.72 -6.47 -18.04
N ASN A 5 -7.07 -7.16 -18.98
CA ASN A 5 -6.08 -8.18 -18.66
C ASN A 5 -4.67 -7.59 -18.49
N TYR A 6 -3.73 -8.44 -18.08
CA TYR A 6 -2.31 -8.10 -17.93
C TYR A 6 -1.71 -7.30 -19.10
N LYS A 7 -1.95 -7.72 -20.35
CA LYS A 7 -1.35 -7.07 -21.53
C LYS A 7 -1.90 -5.68 -21.75
N GLU A 8 -3.22 -5.52 -21.62
CA GLU A 8 -3.87 -4.22 -21.71
C GLU A 8 -3.40 -3.29 -20.60
N PHE A 9 -3.28 -3.81 -19.38
CA PHE A 9 -2.82 -3.03 -18.25
C PHE A 9 -1.37 -2.58 -18.42
N LYS A 10 -0.47 -3.49 -18.83
CA LYS A 10 0.93 -3.15 -19.13
C LYS A 10 1.05 -2.07 -20.20
N SER A 11 0.21 -2.12 -21.23
CA SER A 11 0.16 -1.08 -22.27
C SER A 11 -0.27 0.29 -21.73
N LEU A 12 -1.12 0.35 -20.69
CA LEU A 12 -1.45 1.61 -20.02
C LEU A 12 -0.23 2.19 -19.28
N LEU A 13 0.62 1.32 -18.71
CA LEU A 13 1.82 1.74 -17.98
C LEU A 13 2.90 2.31 -18.92
N GLU A 14 3.08 1.70 -20.09
CA GLU A 14 4.15 2.07 -21.04
C GLU A 14 3.92 3.42 -21.75
N ASN A 15 2.69 3.93 -21.76
CA ASN A 15 2.30 5.11 -22.55
C ASN A 15 2.10 6.39 -21.73
N PHE A 16 2.51 6.42 -20.46
CA PHE A 16 2.14 7.50 -19.56
C PHE A 16 3.31 8.41 -19.15
N GLU A 17 3.16 9.71 -19.40
CA GLU A 17 3.79 10.83 -18.68
C GLU A 17 2.67 11.83 -18.32
N PRO A 18 2.61 12.48 -17.11
CA PRO A 18 3.67 12.68 -16.11
C PRO A 18 3.31 12.30 -14.63
N GLU A 19 4.30 12.33 -13.74
CA GLU A 19 4.31 12.28 -12.24
C GLU A 19 3.41 11.28 -11.50
N THR A 20 2.09 11.25 -11.72
CA THR A 20 1.16 10.32 -11.06
C THR A 20 0.26 9.62 -12.08
N LEU A 21 0.42 8.31 -12.22
CA LEU A 21 -0.50 7.49 -13.00
C LEU A 21 -1.80 7.27 -12.22
N ARG A 22 -2.89 7.80 -12.77
CA ARG A 22 -4.25 7.63 -12.24
C ARG A 22 -4.98 6.52 -12.98
N ILE A 23 -5.45 5.54 -12.23
CA ILE A 23 -6.14 4.35 -12.74
C ILE A 23 -7.50 4.31 -12.05
N GLU A 24 -8.57 4.41 -12.84
CA GLU A 24 -9.91 4.63 -12.29
C GLU A 24 -10.95 3.71 -12.91
N ASN A 25 -11.84 3.14 -12.09
CA ASN A 25 -13.00 2.37 -12.53
C ASN A 25 -12.67 1.12 -13.37
N LEU A 26 -11.54 0.47 -13.07
CA LEU A 26 -11.03 -0.69 -13.79
C LEU A 26 -10.98 -1.94 -12.90
N HIS A 27 -11.40 -3.07 -13.48
CA HIS A 27 -11.08 -4.39 -12.97
C HIS A 27 -9.84 -4.86 -13.71
N ILE A 28 -8.74 -5.03 -12.99
CA ILE A 28 -7.43 -5.41 -13.49
C ILE A 28 -7.18 -6.85 -13.06
N ASP A 29 -7.10 -7.75 -14.02
CA ASP A 29 -6.84 -9.17 -13.75
C ASP A 29 -5.42 -9.55 -14.18
N LEU A 30 -4.62 -10.00 -13.20
CA LEU A 30 -3.20 -10.26 -13.33
C LEU A 30 -2.92 -11.76 -13.23
N GLU A 31 -2.83 -12.40 -14.38
CA GLU A 31 -2.49 -13.82 -14.49
C GLU A 31 -1.06 -14.14 -14.02
N GLU A 32 -0.18 -13.14 -13.98
CA GLU A 32 1.21 -13.26 -13.57
C GLU A 32 1.59 -12.11 -12.62
N PRO A 33 2.66 -12.25 -11.81
CA PRO A 33 3.13 -11.18 -10.95
C PRO A 33 3.54 -9.96 -11.76
N LEU A 34 3.13 -8.77 -11.31
CA LEU A 34 3.51 -7.52 -11.93
C LEU A 34 4.31 -6.68 -10.94
N SER A 35 5.40 -6.09 -11.42
CA SER A 35 6.25 -5.25 -10.61
C SER A 35 6.37 -3.85 -11.19
N PHE A 36 6.28 -2.84 -10.33
CA PHE A 36 6.34 -1.43 -10.68
C PHE A 36 7.61 -0.80 -10.11
N ASP A 37 8.43 -0.21 -10.99
CA ASP A 37 9.52 0.68 -10.58
C ASP A 37 8.95 2.09 -10.38
N LEU A 38 8.86 2.51 -9.12
CA LEU A 38 8.29 3.79 -8.71
C LEU A 38 9.25 4.98 -8.89
N ARG A 39 10.42 4.80 -9.52
CA ARG A 39 11.45 5.84 -9.60
C ARG A 39 10.95 7.20 -10.12
N TRP A 40 10.02 7.19 -11.07
CA TRP A 40 9.59 8.39 -11.79
C TRP A 40 8.10 8.68 -11.62
N GLN A 41 7.39 7.86 -10.86
CA GLN A 41 5.93 7.86 -10.92
C GLN A 41 5.30 7.43 -9.60
N SER A 42 4.31 8.20 -9.19
CA SER A 42 3.33 7.86 -8.17
C SER A 42 2.14 7.11 -8.79
N PHE A 43 1.46 6.28 -8.00
CA PHE A 43 0.30 5.51 -8.45
C PHE A 43 -0.92 5.85 -7.61
N TYR A 44 -2.03 6.13 -8.30
CA TYR A 44 -3.32 6.42 -7.68
C TYR A 44 -4.39 5.53 -8.31
N PHE A 45 -4.85 4.54 -7.54
CA PHE A 45 -5.93 3.64 -7.91
C PHE A 45 -7.22 4.09 -7.24
N ASN A 46 -8.28 4.28 -8.01
CA ASN A 46 -9.57 4.75 -7.50
C ASN A 46 -10.73 3.92 -8.04
N ASN A 47 -11.52 3.36 -7.13
CA ASN A 47 -12.64 2.47 -7.48
C ASN A 47 -12.20 1.34 -8.42
N CYS A 48 -11.08 0.69 -8.09
CA CYS A 48 -10.51 -0.41 -8.86
C CYS A 48 -10.73 -1.76 -8.18
N MET A 49 -10.83 -2.80 -8.98
CA MET A 49 -10.78 -4.19 -8.52
C MET A 49 -9.50 -4.82 -9.08
N LEU A 50 -8.59 -5.26 -8.22
CA LEU A 50 -7.35 -5.91 -8.61
C LEU A 50 -7.43 -7.39 -8.20
N THR A 51 -7.36 -8.30 -9.18
CA THR A 51 -7.41 -9.75 -8.98
C THR A 51 -6.22 -10.46 -9.61
N GLY A 52 -5.97 -11.70 -9.18
CA GLY A 52 -4.92 -12.55 -9.71
C GLY A 52 -3.76 -12.76 -8.73
N GLU A 53 -2.53 -12.87 -9.23
CA GLU A 53 -1.38 -13.30 -8.41
C GLU A 53 -0.84 -12.22 -7.47
N ARG A 54 0.01 -11.31 -7.97
CA ARG A 54 0.86 -10.48 -7.11
C ARG A 54 1.21 -9.13 -7.73
N LEU A 55 1.26 -8.11 -6.88
CA LEU A 55 1.75 -6.76 -7.16
C LEU A 55 2.95 -6.42 -6.30
N ASP A 56 4.04 -6.04 -6.95
CA ASP A 56 5.25 -5.56 -6.32
C ASP A 56 5.50 -4.10 -6.66
N PHE A 57 5.73 -3.27 -5.66
CA PHE A 57 6.16 -1.89 -5.80
C PHE A 57 7.57 -1.77 -5.23
N TYR A 58 8.51 -1.23 -6.01
CA TYR A 58 9.92 -1.05 -5.61
C TYR A 58 10.54 0.20 -6.23
N ILE A 59 11.68 0.67 -5.73
CA ILE A 59 12.52 1.69 -6.40
C ILE A 59 13.92 1.12 -6.63
N ASN A 60 14.28 0.88 -7.90
CA ASN A 60 15.57 0.23 -8.22
C ASN A 60 16.79 1.14 -8.05
N GLN A 61 16.61 2.47 -8.13
CA GLN A 61 17.67 3.46 -7.94
C GLN A 61 17.05 4.68 -7.27
N LYS A 62 17.52 5.02 -6.06
CA LYS A 62 17.06 6.19 -5.32
C LYS A 62 17.33 7.46 -6.14
N ASN A 63 16.33 8.31 -6.24
CA ASN A 63 16.48 9.64 -6.81
C ASN A 63 16.32 10.63 -5.66
N ASP A 64 17.38 11.37 -5.32
CA ASP A 64 17.53 12.04 -4.02
C ASP A 64 16.47 13.13 -3.75
N ASN A 65 15.71 13.55 -4.76
CA ASN A 65 14.87 14.76 -4.69
C ASN A 65 13.36 14.54 -4.88
N GLU A 66 12.88 13.32 -5.18
CA GLU A 66 11.44 13.09 -5.42
C GLU A 66 10.91 11.88 -4.65
N TYR A 67 9.95 12.15 -3.77
CA TYR A 67 9.25 11.12 -3.01
C TYR A 67 7.95 10.77 -3.71
N GLN A 68 7.81 9.53 -4.16
CA GLN A 68 6.58 9.08 -4.82
C GLN A 68 5.54 8.59 -3.83
N SER A 69 4.31 8.42 -4.31
CA SER A 69 3.18 7.99 -3.51
C SER A 69 2.48 6.80 -4.14
N ILE A 70 1.94 5.94 -3.28
CA ILE A 70 1.06 4.84 -3.68
C ILE A 70 -0.26 5.05 -2.93
N GLN A 71 -1.36 5.11 -3.66
CA GLN A 71 -2.67 5.37 -3.09
C GLN A 71 -3.71 4.42 -3.69
N PHE A 72 -4.47 3.76 -2.82
CA PHE A 72 -5.64 2.96 -3.16
C PHE A 72 -6.85 3.55 -2.44
N VAL A 73 -7.85 3.97 -3.21
CA VAL A 73 -9.09 4.59 -2.71
C VAL A 73 -10.28 3.83 -3.27
N ASP A 74 -11.17 3.39 -2.39
CA ASP A 74 -12.37 2.63 -2.77
C ASP A 74 -12.07 1.36 -3.60
N CYS A 75 -10.90 0.76 -3.37
CA CYS A 75 -10.45 -0.41 -4.12
C CYS A 75 -10.76 -1.74 -3.43
N SER A 76 -10.89 -2.80 -4.22
CA SER A 76 -10.83 -4.20 -3.77
C SER A 76 -9.58 -4.85 -4.36
N VAL A 77 -8.74 -5.46 -3.53
CA VAL A 77 -7.45 -6.06 -3.90
C VAL A 77 -7.39 -7.49 -3.37
N SER A 78 -7.38 -8.47 -4.27
CA SER A 78 -7.17 -9.87 -3.90
C SER A 78 -5.76 -10.38 -4.26
N ASN A 79 -4.99 -9.62 -5.05
CA ASN A 79 -3.58 -9.91 -5.30
C ASN A 79 -2.77 -9.77 -4.03
N ASP A 80 -1.77 -10.63 -3.85
CA ASP A 80 -0.72 -10.36 -2.88
C ASP A 80 -0.03 -9.04 -3.23
N LEU A 81 0.25 -8.23 -2.22
CA LEU A 81 0.70 -6.85 -2.37
C LEU A 81 1.98 -6.63 -1.56
N TYR A 82 3.06 -6.25 -2.23
CA TYR A 82 4.33 -5.95 -1.58
C TYR A 82 4.79 -4.56 -1.97
N ILE A 83 5.08 -3.73 -0.97
CA ILE A 83 5.75 -2.44 -1.12
C ILE A 83 7.11 -2.61 -0.43
N LYS A 84 8.19 -2.71 -1.22
CA LYS A 84 9.53 -3.07 -0.72
C LYS A 84 10.60 -2.16 -1.31
N ASP A 85 11.61 -1.84 -0.52
CA ASP A 85 12.79 -1.11 -1.00
C ASP A 85 12.42 0.21 -1.71
N CYS A 86 11.42 0.94 -1.19
CA CYS A 86 10.96 2.22 -1.73
C CYS A 86 11.32 3.39 -0.83
N GLN A 87 11.40 4.59 -1.43
CA GLN A 87 11.39 5.87 -0.73
C GLN A 87 10.13 6.64 -1.13
N LEU A 88 9.14 6.71 -0.24
CA LEU A 88 7.80 7.20 -0.54
C LEU A 88 7.37 8.34 0.39
N HIS A 89 6.65 9.31 -0.16
CA HIS A 89 6.02 10.34 0.63
C HIS A 89 4.83 9.75 1.38
N THR A 90 3.96 9.08 0.63
CA THR A 90 2.67 8.60 1.13
C THR A 90 2.40 7.18 0.64
N VAL A 91 2.02 6.31 1.56
CA VAL A 91 1.30 5.07 1.26
C VAL A 91 -0.10 5.20 1.86
N GLU A 92 -1.13 5.23 1.02
CA GLU A 92 -2.53 5.43 1.42
C GLU A 92 -3.42 4.27 0.99
N PHE A 93 -4.21 3.76 1.93
CA PHE A 93 -5.28 2.80 1.70
C PHE A 93 -6.54 3.33 2.37
N ARG A 94 -7.47 3.86 1.55
CA ARG A 94 -8.71 4.47 2.03
C ARG A 94 -9.94 3.72 1.53
N ASP A 95 -10.79 3.31 2.45
CA ASP A 95 -12.04 2.61 2.15
C ASP A 95 -11.82 1.36 1.26
N VAL A 96 -10.81 0.54 1.59
CA VAL A 96 -10.37 -0.61 0.80
C VAL A 96 -10.81 -1.96 1.37
N GLU A 97 -10.88 -2.95 0.48
CA GLU A 97 -10.99 -4.37 0.82
C GLU A 97 -9.76 -5.12 0.29
N ILE A 98 -8.87 -5.56 1.17
CA ILE A 98 -7.67 -6.32 0.83
C ILE A 98 -7.83 -7.75 1.35
N THR A 99 -8.25 -8.65 0.45
CA THR A 99 -8.50 -10.07 0.78
C THR A 99 -7.28 -10.96 0.52
N SER A 100 -6.18 -10.37 0.06
CA SER A 100 -4.95 -11.11 -0.18
C SER A 100 -4.36 -11.70 1.10
N LYS A 101 -3.63 -12.81 0.95
CA LYS A 101 -2.99 -13.47 2.08
C LYS A 101 -1.74 -12.73 2.53
N SER A 102 -1.09 -12.03 1.59
CA SER A 102 0.15 -11.30 1.84
C SER A 102 -0.05 -9.84 1.43
N PHE A 103 -0.22 -8.94 2.40
CA PHE A 103 -0.02 -7.51 2.19
C PHE A 103 1.11 -7.00 3.10
N HIS A 104 2.24 -6.71 2.47
CA HIS A 104 3.52 -6.45 3.12
C HIS A 104 4.04 -5.06 2.73
N ILE A 105 4.47 -4.30 3.72
CA ILE A 105 5.24 -3.06 3.54
C ILE A 105 6.57 -3.26 4.27
N THR A 106 7.65 -3.42 3.52
CA THR A 106 8.95 -3.82 4.05
C THR A 106 10.06 -2.87 3.61
N THR A 107 11.11 -2.73 4.43
CA THR A 107 12.41 -2.17 4.01
C THR A 107 12.31 -0.84 3.25
N SER A 108 11.34 0.01 3.62
CA SER A 108 10.98 1.21 2.87
C SER A 108 11.08 2.47 3.74
N GLU A 109 11.60 3.52 3.15
CA GLU A 109 11.66 4.88 3.68
C GLU A 109 10.35 5.61 3.39
N ILE A 110 9.40 5.59 4.32
CA ILE A 110 8.07 6.17 4.08
C ILE A 110 7.83 7.32 5.08
N LYS A 111 7.43 8.50 4.59
CA LYS A 111 7.10 9.65 5.47
C LYS A 111 5.74 9.48 6.15
N SER A 112 4.75 8.98 5.43
CA SER A 112 3.38 8.81 5.93
C SER A 112 2.75 7.52 5.43
N ILE A 113 2.25 6.71 6.35
CA ILE A 113 1.43 5.52 6.06
C ILE A 113 0.05 5.76 6.64
N SER A 114 -0.97 5.76 5.79
CA SER A 114 -2.37 5.96 6.16
C SER A 114 -3.22 4.79 5.68
N ILE A 115 -3.80 4.04 6.60
CA ILE A 115 -4.71 2.92 6.30
C ILE A 115 -5.99 3.20 7.07
N THR A 116 -6.94 3.84 6.40
CA THR A 116 -8.12 4.41 7.06
C THR A 116 -9.42 4.02 6.36
N GLY A 117 -10.37 3.50 7.13
CA GLY A 117 -11.76 3.42 6.66
C GLY A 117 -12.51 4.73 6.87
N SER A 118 -13.76 4.75 6.47
CA SER A 118 -14.73 5.81 6.76
C SER A 118 -15.80 5.33 7.76
N PRO A 119 -16.55 6.24 8.40
CA PRO A 119 -17.62 5.86 9.33
C PRO A 119 -18.67 4.90 8.75
N ASN A 120 -18.84 4.91 7.42
CA ASN A 120 -19.80 4.07 6.72
C ASN A 120 -19.16 2.80 6.11
N LYS A 121 -17.83 2.73 6.04
CA LYS A 121 -17.09 1.66 5.38
C LYS A 121 -15.73 1.50 6.06
N HIS A 122 -15.66 0.58 7.01
CA HIS A 122 -14.36 0.17 7.54
C HIS A 122 -13.55 -0.52 6.44
N ASN A 123 -12.23 -0.33 6.45
CA ASN A 123 -11.37 -1.17 5.64
C ASN A 123 -11.52 -2.63 6.09
N THR A 124 -11.40 -3.58 5.16
CA THR A 124 -11.28 -5.00 5.49
C THR A 124 -9.96 -5.52 4.97
N ILE A 125 -9.09 -6.04 5.84
CA ILE A 125 -7.74 -6.48 5.48
C ILE A 125 -7.50 -7.86 6.07
N ASN A 126 -7.15 -8.85 5.25
CA ASN A 126 -6.89 -10.20 5.75
C ASN A 126 -5.58 -10.28 6.54
N SER A 127 -4.49 -9.76 5.99
CA SER A 127 -3.19 -9.75 6.67
C SER A 127 -2.41 -8.50 6.31
N LEU A 128 -1.85 -7.82 7.30
CA LEU A 128 -0.91 -6.71 7.09
C LEU A 128 0.37 -6.99 7.87
N VAL A 129 1.50 -6.93 7.17
CA VAL A 129 2.84 -7.02 7.76
C VAL A 129 3.60 -5.73 7.47
N LEU A 130 3.99 -5.04 8.53
CA LEU A 130 4.95 -3.93 8.47
C LEU A 130 6.29 -4.44 9.00
N HIS A 131 7.36 -4.29 8.23
CA HIS A 131 8.68 -4.79 8.60
C HIS A 131 9.81 -3.83 8.22
N ASP A 132 10.78 -3.64 9.11
CA ASP A 132 12.01 -2.87 8.83
C ASP A 132 11.72 -1.45 8.31
N LEU A 133 10.83 -0.72 9.00
CA LEU A 133 10.45 0.66 8.65
C LEU A 133 11.10 1.64 9.63
N ASN A 134 12.39 1.92 9.43
CA ASN A 134 13.22 2.61 10.44
C ASN A 134 13.84 3.96 10.00
N ASP A 135 13.96 4.23 8.70
CA ASP A 135 14.90 5.26 8.21
C ASP A 135 14.34 6.71 8.15
N LEU A 136 13.04 6.94 8.36
CA LEU A 136 12.44 8.29 8.31
C LEU A 136 11.37 8.56 9.39
N THR A 137 11.25 7.70 10.39
CA THR A 137 10.21 7.74 11.45
C THR A 137 8.81 8.13 10.91
N PRO A 138 8.14 7.28 10.11
CA PRO A 138 6.85 7.59 9.53
C PRO A 138 5.80 8.06 10.55
N ASN A 139 4.88 8.89 10.09
CA ASN A 139 3.58 9.00 10.74
C ASN A 139 2.72 7.82 10.30
N PHE A 140 2.19 7.05 11.25
CA PHE A 140 1.29 5.93 11.00
C PHE A 140 -0.12 6.27 11.47
N ASP A 141 -1.04 6.40 10.52
CA ASP A 141 -2.48 6.58 10.75
C ASP A 141 -3.22 5.29 10.38
N PHE A 142 -3.79 4.63 11.38
CA PHE A 142 -4.47 3.34 11.21
C PHE A 142 -5.83 3.38 11.91
N ARG A 143 -6.89 3.73 11.19
CA ARG A 143 -8.22 3.94 11.80
C ARG A 143 -9.33 3.22 11.05
N LEU A 144 -10.34 2.76 11.78
CA LEU A 144 -11.55 2.17 11.21
C LEU A 144 -11.24 0.97 10.29
N ASN A 145 -10.34 0.08 10.74
CA ASN A 145 -9.97 -1.15 10.02
C ASN A 145 -10.55 -2.39 10.70
N ASN A 146 -11.09 -3.32 9.92
CA ASN A 146 -11.32 -4.70 10.32
C ASN A 146 -10.18 -5.55 9.75
N ILE A 147 -9.35 -6.12 10.61
CA ILE A 147 -8.17 -6.87 10.19
C ILE A 147 -8.07 -8.21 10.90
N ASP A 148 -7.74 -9.24 10.13
CA ASP A 148 -7.61 -10.59 10.66
C ASP A 148 -6.24 -10.78 11.32
N GLU A 149 -5.15 -10.43 10.63
CA GLU A 149 -3.79 -10.54 11.17
C GLU A 149 -3.01 -9.24 10.94
N PHE A 150 -2.49 -8.64 12.02
CA PHE A 150 -1.64 -7.46 11.94
C PHE A 150 -0.31 -7.68 12.65
N HIS A 151 0.78 -7.56 11.90
CA HIS A 151 2.15 -7.73 12.37
C HIS A 151 2.94 -6.45 12.16
N ILE A 152 3.60 -5.95 13.21
CA ILE A 152 4.61 -4.89 13.08
C ILE A 152 5.91 -5.41 13.71
N ASN A 153 6.95 -5.52 12.89
CA ASN A 153 8.21 -6.14 13.25
C ASN A 153 9.38 -5.22 12.90
N ASN A 154 10.17 -4.81 13.88
CA ASN A 154 11.32 -3.92 13.71
C ASN A 154 10.95 -2.62 12.96
N CYS A 155 10.01 -1.86 13.52
CA CYS A 155 9.57 -0.59 12.94
C CYS A 155 9.71 0.54 13.95
N SER A 156 10.01 1.75 13.45
CA SER A 156 10.13 2.95 14.25
C SER A 156 9.25 4.06 13.67
N PHE A 157 8.32 4.59 14.46
CA PHE A 157 7.39 5.65 14.03
C PHE A 157 7.57 6.94 14.84
N ASN A 158 7.34 8.09 14.21
CA ASN A 158 7.33 9.38 14.92
C ASN A 158 6.00 9.56 15.67
N LYS A 159 4.90 9.21 14.99
CA LYS A 159 3.54 9.29 15.53
C LYS A 159 2.75 8.09 15.09
N VAL A 160 2.04 7.47 16.04
CA VAL A 160 1.08 6.40 15.78
C VAL A 160 -0.30 6.86 16.22
N MET A 161 -1.26 6.84 15.30
CA MET A 161 -2.66 7.11 15.59
C MET A 161 -3.49 5.89 15.22
N MET A 162 -4.02 5.19 16.23
CA MET A 162 -4.86 4.01 16.05
C MET A 162 -6.23 4.23 16.70
N ASN A 163 -7.32 4.11 15.95
CA ASN A 163 -8.67 4.31 16.49
C ASN A 163 -9.75 3.50 15.74
N GLY A 164 -10.71 2.94 16.48
CA GLY A 164 -11.88 2.27 15.89
C GLY A 164 -11.56 1.01 15.08
N ASN A 165 -10.41 0.37 15.33
CA ASN A 165 -10.01 -0.85 14.64
C ASN A 165 -10.55 -2.11 15.36
N ASN A 166 -10.90 -3.13 14.60
CA ASN A 166 -11.18 -4.48 15.06
C ASN A 166 -10.09 -5.42 14.53
N ILE A 167 -9.23 -5.92 15.42
CA ILE A 167 -8.04 -6.71 15.07
C ILE A 167 -8.18 -8.10 15.70
N LYS A 168 -8.25 -9.17 14.90
CA LYS A 168 -8.39 -10.53 15.44
C LYS A 168 -7.07 -11.06 16.02
N LYS A 169 -5.95 -10.85 15.32
CA LYS A 169 -4.61 -11.22 15.79
C LYS A 169 -3.65 -10.04 15.62
N LEU A 170 -2.89 -9.77 16.67
CA LEU A 170 -1.95 -8.66 16.73
C LEU A 170 -0.60 -9.16 17.21
N ASN A 171 0.46 -8.89 16.47
CA ASN A 171 1.83 -9.22 16.83
C ASN A 171 2.73 -7.99 16.74
N PHE A 172 3.53 -7.78 17.78
CA PHE A 172 4.52 -6.72 17.84
C PHE A 172 5.87 -7.28 18.24
N GLU A 173 6.88 -6.99 17.43
CA GLU A 173 8.27 -7.28 17.75
C GLU A 173 9.10 -6.04 17.44
N GLN A 174 9.85 -5.53 18.43
CA GLN A 174 10.76 -4.39 18.24
C GLN A 174 10.09 -3.13 17.64
N LEU A 175 8.93 -2.75 18.19
CA LEU A 175 8.24 -1.50 17.84
C LEU A 175 8.77 -0.34 18.69
N ASN A 176 9.29 0.70 18.04
CA ASN A 176 9.74 1.92 18.68
C ASN A 176 8.86 3.12 18.28
N CYS A 177 8.60 4.02 19.23
CA CYS A 177 7.98 5.31 18.97
C CYS A 177 8.92 6.40 19.47
N ILE A 178 9.41 7.27 18.59
CA ILE A 178 10.44 8.26 18.90
C ILE A 178 9.86 9.66 18.68
N SER A 179 9.84 10.50 19.72
CA SER A 179 9.51 11.92 19.57
C SER A 179 10.80 12.75 19.52
N TYR A 180 10.98 13.56 18.48
CA TYR A 180 12.01 14.58 18.42
C TYR A 180 11.52 15.93 18.96
#